data_AF-A0ABD6CB14-F1
#
_entry.id   AF-A0ABD6CB14-F1
#
_cell.length_a   1.000
_cell.length_b   1.000
_cell.length_c   1.000
_cell.angle_alpha   90.00
_cell.angle_beta   90.00
_cell.angle_gamma   90.00
#
_symmetry.space_group_name_H-M   'P 1'
#
loop_
_entity.id
_entity.type
_entity.pdbx_description
1 polymer ?
#
loop_
_entity_poly.entity_id
_entity_poly.type
_entity_poly.pdbx_seq_one_letter_code
_entity_poly.pdbx_strand_id
1 'polypeptide(L)'
;MNKDGHVLNAVLLSIGLGYVLEPAGDFTTFQTIAEVTIPVTLGALFPDVDTAFGRHRKTLHNLGVLGIFLAYPIVFGNLRFVWIGVLTHYVLDLLGSKRGLALLYPYEKEYSVPFGVSTSSNYANAATLAITLFELVIAAVVVYYAPLYLPQPVVEGAATVLG
;
A
#
# COMPACT_ATOMS: atom_id res chain seq x y z
N MET A 1 -12.28 -0.87 0.62
CA MET A 1 -13.06 -1.47 -0.49
C MET A 1 -13.59 -2.83 -0.02
N ASN A 2 -14.06 -3.74 -0.88
CA ASN A 2 -14.16 -5.15 -0.48
C ASN A 2 -12.78 -5.82 -0.63
N LYS A 3 -12.64 -7.05 -0.11
CA LYS A 3 -11.38 -7.82 -0.18
C LYS A 3 -10.86 -7.96 -1.61
N ASP A 4 -11.76 -8.25 -2.55
CA ASP A 4 -11.42 -8.39 -3.98
C ASP A 4 -10.81 -7.10 -4.56
N GLY A 5 -11.34 -5.93 -4.18
CA GLY A 5 -10.80 -4.63 -4.58
C GLY A 5 -9.40 -4.37 -4.03
N HIS A 6 -9.13 -4.78 -2.79
CA HIS A 6 -7.78 -4.68 -2.21
C HIS A 6 -6.78 -5.57 -2.93
N VAL A 7 -7.17 -6.81 -3.29
CA VAL A 7 -6.33 -7.70 -4.09
C VAL A 7 -6.10 -7.14 -5.49
N LEU A 8 -7.14 -6.67 -6.16
CA LEU A 8 -7.04 -6.07 -7.50
C LEU A 8 -6.07 -4.89 -7.52
N ASN A 9 -6.21 -3.97 -6.56
CA ASN A 9 -5.29 -2.84 -6.41
C ASN A 9 -3.87 -3.31 -6.12
N ALA A 10 -3.67 -4.21 -5.16
CA ALA A 10 -2.33 -4.69 -4.80
C ALA A 10 -1.59 -5.32 -5.99
N VAL A 11 -2.29 -6.16 -6.78
CA VAL A 11 -1.70 -6.80 -7.97
C VAL A 11 -1.37 -5.76 -9.04
N LEU A 12 -2.30 -4.87 -9.38
CA LEU A 12 -2.07 -3.83 -10.40
C LEU A 12 -1.00 -2.82 -9.97
N LEU A 13 -0.99 -2.43 -8.69
CA LEU A 13 0.03 -1.58 -8.10
C LEU A 13 1.39 -2.26 -8.20
N SER A 14 1.49 -3.55 -7.92
CA SER A 14 2.76 -4.29 -8.00
C SER A 14 3.33 -4.35 -9.42
N ILE A 15 2.47 -4.55 -10.42
CA ILE A 15 2.87 -4.50 -11.83
C ILE A 15 3.41 -3.11 -12.17
N GLY A 16 2.67 -2.05 -11.81
CA GLY A 16 3.10 -0.69 -12.07
C GLY A 16 4.37 -0.31 -11.32
N LEU A 17 4.53 -0.74 -10.06
CA LEU A 17 5.75 -0.54 -9.27
C LEU A 17 6.95 -1.24 -9.91
N GLY A 18 6.77 -2.44 -10.46
CA GLY A 18 7.83 -3.11 -11.21
C GLY A 18 8.32 -2.28 -12.40
N TYR A 19 7.42 -1.64 -13.15
CA TYR A 19 7.80 -0.70 -14.21
C TYR A 19 8.39 0.62 -13.69
N VAL A 20 7.95 1.10 -12.52
CA VAL A 20 8.54 2.30 -11.90
C VAL A 20 9.98 2.02 -11.47
N LEU A 21 10.26 0.85 -10.91
CA LEU A 21 11.57 0.48 -10.41
C LEU A 21 12.51 0.03 -11.54
N GLU A 22 12.00 -0.74 -12.50
CA GLU A 22 12.75 -1.27 -13.64
C GLU A 22 11.97 -1.07 -14.95
N PRO A 23 12.14 0.08 -15.64
CA PRO A 23 11.26 0.51 -16.74
C PRO A 23 11.56 -0.16 -18.09
N ALA A 24 12.63 -0.96 -18.21
CA ALA A 24 13.08 -1.51 -19.49
C ALA A 24 12.05 -2.41 -20.20
N GLY A 25 11.14 -3.02 -19.45
CA GLY A 25 10.18 -4.00 -19.96
C GLY A 25 10.82 -5.33 -20.36
N ASP A 26 12.01 -5.61 -19.84
CA ASP A 26 12.77 -6.83 -20.13
C ASP A 26 12.59 -7.87 -19.01
N PHE A 27 13.40 -8.93 -19.04
CA PHE A 27 13.35 -9.98 -18.03
C PHE A 27 13.54 -9.45 -16.59
N THR A 28 14.38 -8.43 -16.42
CA THR A 28 14.63 -7.80 -15.12
C THR A 28 13.36 -7.13 -14.61
N THR A 29 12.63 -6.39 -15.47
CA THR A 29 11.32 -5.82 -15.12
C THR A 29 10.35 -6.89 -14.61
N PHE A 30 10.24 -8.02 -15.33
CA PHE A 30 9.34 -9.10 -14.92
C PHE A 30 9.76 -9.78 -13.61
N GLN A 31 11.07 -9.91 -13.38
CA GLN A 31 11.60 -10.38 -12.11
C GLN A 31 11.24 -9.41 -10.97
N THR A 32 11.39 -8.11 -11.17
CA THR A 32 11.01 -7.08 -10.19
C THR A 32 9.50 -7.09 -9.92
N ILE A 33 8.67 -7.23 -10.95
CA ILE A 33 7.21 -7.37 -10.79
C ILE A 33 6.91 -8.58 -9.88
N ALA A 34 7.54 -9.73 -10.14
CA ALA A 34 7.32 -10.94 -9.34
C ALA A 34 7.77 -10.75 -7.88
N GLU A 35 8.93 -10.11 -7.68
CA GLU A 35 9.50 -9.81 -6.35
C GLU A 35 8.58 -8.89 -5.52
N VAL A 36 7.98 -7.88 -6.15
CA VAL A 36 7.07 -6.93 -5.47
C VAL A 36 5.67 -7.52 -5.27
N THR A 37 5.16 -8.31 -6.21
CA THR A 37 3.75 -8.75 -6.21
C THR A 37 3.36 -9.54 -4.98
N ILE A 38 4.17 -10.52 -4.59
CA ILE A 38 3.86 -11.39 -3.45
C ILE A 38 3.79 -10.59 -2.13
N PRO A 39 4.84 -9.86 -1.72
CA PRO A 39 4.81 -9.11 -0.46
C PRO A 39 3.76 -8.01 -0.43
N VAL A 40 3.54 -7.26 -1.53
CA VAL A 40 2.51 -6.22 -1.58
C VAL A 40 1.11 -6.84 -1.43
N THR A 41 0.84 -7.96 -2.10
CA THR A 41 -0.46 -8.64 -1.96
C THR A 41 -0.66 -9.18 -0.54
N LEU A 42 0.37 -9.78 0.06
CA LEU A 42 0.32 -10.25 1.46
C LEU A 42 0.04 -9.08 2.42
N GLY A 43 0.74 -7.97 2.25
CA GLY A 43 0.52 -6.76 3.05
C GLY A 43 -0.88 -6.19 2.88
N ALA A 44 -1.43 -6.20 1.66
CA ALA A 44 -2.78 -5.72 1.39
C ALA A 44 -3.88 -6.59 2.01
N LEU A 45 -3.61 -7.89 2.23
CA LEU A 45 -4.54 -8.80 2.87
C LEU A 45 -4.43 -8.77 4.41
N PHE A 46 -3.28 -8.37 4.96
CA PHE A 46 -3.01 -8.47 6.38
C PHE A 46 -3.98 -7.66 7.27
N PRO A 47 -4.31 -6.38 6.98
CA PRO A 47 -5.26 -5.62 7.80
C PRO A 47 -6.61 -6.33 7.96
N ASP A 48 -7.11 -6.94 6.89
CA ASP A 48 -8.40 -7.63 6.86
C ASP A 48 -8.45 -8.92 7.67
N VAL A 49 -7.31 -9.42 8.15
CA VAL A 49 -7.26 -10.54 9.08
C VAL A 49 -8.01 -10.21 10.38
N ASP A 50 -8.15 -8.92 10.73
CA ASP A 50 -8.95 -8.50 11.89
C ASP A 50 -10.45 -8.78 11.74
N THR A 51 -10.93 -9.09 10.53
CA THR A 51 -12.31 -9.56 10.31
C THR A 51 -12.58 -10.93 10.94
N ALA A 52 -11.53 -11.70 11.24
CA ALA A 52 -11.65 -13.03 11.84
C ALA A 52 -11.58 -13.04 13.38
N PHE A 53 -10.84 -12.12 14.01
CA PHE A 53 -10.61 -12.16 15.46
C PHE A 53 -10.60 -10.80 16.17
N GLY A 54 -10.74 -9.69 15.44
CA GLY A 54 -10.61 -8.34 15.97
C GLY A 54 -11.82 -7.46 15.69
N ARG A 55 -11.62 -6.15 15.81
CA ARG A 55 -12.58 -5.15 15.36
C ARG A 55 -12.13 -4.63 14.01
N HIS A 56 -12.90 -4.98 13.00
CA HIS A 56 -12.63 -4.57 11.63
C HIS A 56 -12.49 -3.04 11.49
N ARG A 57 -11.45 -2.61 10.77
CA ARG A 57 -11.02 -1.20 10.60
C ARG A 57 -10.48 -0.52 11.86
N LYS A 58 -10.09 -1.31 12.85
CA LYS A 58 -9.51 -0.82 14.10
C LYS A 58 -8.28 -1.64 14.49
N THR A 59 -8.45 -2.94 14.72
CA THR A 59 -7.42 -3.78 15.33
C THR A 59 -6.17 -3.90 14.47
N LEU A 60 -6.29 -4.18 13.18
CA LEU A 60 -5.13 -4.28 12.26
C LEU A 60 -5.07 -3.16 11.20
N HIS A 61 -6.00 -2.20 11.30
CA HIS A 61 -6.10 -1.05 10.41
C HIS A 61 -5.68 0.25 11.11
N ASN A 62 -4.44 0.30 11.59
CA ASN A 62 -3.91 1.43 12.34
C ASN A 62 -2.43 1.65 12.06
N LEU A 63 -1.95 2.86 12.37
CA LEU A 63 -0.58 3.28 12.09
C LEU A 63 0.47 2.45 12.85
N GLY A 64 0.11 1.84 13.98
CA GLY A 64 1.00 0.93 14.70
C GLY A 64 1.35 -0.31 13.86
N VAL A 65 0.36 -0.91 13.20
CA VAL A 65 0.59 -2.05 12.30
C VAL A 65 1.43 -1.65 11.09
N LEU A 66 1.13 -0.53 10.44
CA LEU A 66 1.97 -0.01 9.36
C LEU A 66 3.43 0.23 9.84
N GLY A 67 3.59 0.82 11.02
CA GLY A 67 4.91 1.07 11.62
C GLY A 67 5.70 -0.22 11.86
N ILE A 68 5.04 -1.31 12.29
CA ILE A 68 5.68 -2.62 12.44
C ILE A 68 6.21 -3.13 11.09
N PHE A 69 5.39 -3.12 10.04
CA PHE A 69 5.82 -3.60 8.72
C PHE A 69 6.86 -2.70 8.05
N LEU A 70 6.86 -1.41 8.35
CA LEU A 70 7.94 -0.49 7.94
C LEU A 70 9.25 -0.80 8.65
N ALA A 71 9.21 -1.06 9.96
CA ALA A 71 10.39 -1.36 10.76
C ALA A 71 10.97 -2.75 10.49
N TYR A 72 10.13 -3.74 10.16
CA TYR A 72 10.51 -5.13 9.98
C TYR A 72 11.69 -5.34 9.00
N PRO A 73 11.67 -4.84 7.76
CA PRO A 73 12.79 -5.01 6.83
C PRO A 73 14.07 -4.31 7.30
N ILE A 74 13.96 -3.21 8.07
CA ILE A 74 15.12 -2.48 8.60
C ILE A 74 15.84 -3.31 9.67
N VAL A 75 15.07 -3.97 10.53
CA VAL A 75 15.62 -4.76 11.65
C VAL A 75 16.07 -6.15 11.21
N PHE A 76 15.32 -6.81 10.32
CA PHE A 76 15.51 -8.22 9.99
C PHE A 76 15.98 -8.49 8.55
N GLY A 77 16.00 -7.48 7.67
CA GLY A 77 16.50 -7.60 6.30
C GLY A 77 15.62 -8.44 5.35
N ASN A 78 14.37 -8.74 5.72
CA ASN A 78 13.42 -9.52 4.92
C ASN A 78 12.02 -8.87 4.90
N LEU A 79 11.05 -9.48 4.19
CA LEU A 79 9.69 -8.94 4.05
C LEU A 79 9.64 -7.50 3.50
N ARG A 80 10.58 -7.19 2.61
CA ARG A 80 10.57 -5.94 1.82
C ARG A 80 9.21 -5.81 1.11
N PHE A 81 8.76 -4.59 0.91
CA PHE A 81 7.49 -4.23 0.24
C PHE A 81 6.18 -4.62 0.95
N VAL A 82 6.17 -5.45 2.01
CA VAL A 82 4.91 -5.81 2.70
C VAL A 82 4.20 -4.57 3.25
N TRP A 83 4.98 -3.60 3.74
CA TRP A 83 4.45 -2.33 4.23
C TRP A 83 3.73 -1.52 3.13
N ILE A 84 4.13 -1.65 1.87
CA ILE A 84 3.45 -1.00 0.73
C ILE A 84 2.05 -1.61 0.57
N GLY A 85 1.95 -2.93 0.71
CA GLY A 85 0.67 -3.64 0.76
C GLY A 85 -0.26 -3.12 1.87
N VAL A 86 0.27 -2.97 3.08
CA VAL A 86 -0.50 -2.42 4.21
C VAL A 86 -0.91 -0.97 3.94
N LEU A 87 0.00 -0.17 3.40
CA LEU A 87 -0.26 1.23 3.10
C LEU A 87 -1.34 1.39 2.02
N THR A 88 -1.24 0.67 0.90
CA THR A 88 -2.22 0.72 -0.20
C THR A 88 -3.60 0.24 0.28
N HIS A 89 -3.64 -0.74 1.18
CA HIS A 89 -4.89 -1.12 1.83
C HIS A 89 -5.54 0.07 2.56
N TYR A 90 -4.76 0.80 3.38
CA TYR A 90 -5.26 1.96 4.13
C TYR A 90 -5.70 3.09 3.20
N VAL A 91 -4.95 3.35 2.13
CA VAL A 91 -5.29 4.35 1.12
C VAL A 91 -6.63 3.98 0.45
N LEU A 92 -6.82 2.75 0.01
CA LEU A 92 -8.09 2.30 -0.56
C LEU A 92 -9.26 2.36 0.42
N ASP A 93 -9.02 2.05 1.69
CA ASP A 93 -10.09 2.10 2.68
C ASP A 93 -10.50 3.52 3.03
N LEU A 94 -9.54 4.45 3.04
CA LEU A 94 -9.76 5.86 3.29
C LEU A 94 -10.32 6.61 2.08
N LEU A 95 -9.78 6.41 0.87
CA LEU A 95 -10.15 7.16 -0.34
C LEU A 95 -11.23 6.46 -1.18
N GLY A 96 -11.27 5.13 -1.14
CA GLY A 96 -12.20 4.34 -1.95
C GLY A 96 -13.59 4.20 -1.32
N SER A 97 -13.76 4.53 -0.04
CA SER A 97 -15.03 4.38 0.69
C SER A 97 -15.33 5.57 1.60
N LYS A 98 -16.61 5.85 1.86
CA LYS A 98 -17.04 6.89 2.83
C LYS A 98 -16.84 6.49 4.30
N ARG A 99 -16.42 5.25 4.57
CA ARG A 99 -16.24 4.73 5.92
C ARG A 99 -14.81 4.99 6.37
N GLY A 100 -14.62 5.34 7.63
CA GLY A 100 -13.32 5.71 8.16
C GLY A 100 -12.44 4.55 8.60
N LEU A 101 -11.27 4.92 9.14
CA LEU A 101 -10.28 4.05 9.77
C LEU A 101 -9.91 4.61 11.15
N ALA A 102 -9.78 3.76 12.17
CA ALA A 102 -9.28 4.17 13.47
C ALA A 102 -7.75 4.11 13.51
N LEU A 103 -7.12 5.16 12.98
CA LEU A 103 -5.66 5.23 12.76
C LEU A 103 -4.81 5.03 14.02
N LEU A 104 -5.35 5.30 15.21
CA LEU A 104 -4.63 5.28 16.49
C LEU A 104 -5.21 4.25 17.49
N TYR A 105 -5.78 3.14 16.99
CA TYR A 105 -6.29 2.07 17.87
C TYR A 105 -5.25 1.69 18.96
N PRO A 106 -5.64 1.59 20.26
CA PRO A 106 -7.00 1.44 20.80
C PRO A 106 -7.82 2.73 20.91
N TYR A 107 -7.29 3.89 20.53
CA TYR A 107 -8.11 5.10 20.42
C TYR A 107 -9.08 4.98 19.23
N GLU A 108 -10.36 4.84 19.54
CA GLU A 108 -11.37 4.38 18.58
C GLU A 108 -11.86 5.42 17.57
N LYS A 109 -11.34 6.65 17.61
CA LYS A 109 -11.79 7.72 16.71
C LYS A 109 -11.45 7.36 15.26
N GLU A 110 -12.49 7.23 14.44
CA GLU A 110 -12.36 7.00 13.01
C GLU A 110 -12.15 8.31 12.24
N TYR A 111 -11.30 8.26 11.23
CA TYR A 111 -11.04 9.34 10.30
C TYR A 111 -11.52 8.92 8.91
N SER A 112 -12.29 9.78 8.24
CA SER A 112 -12.81 9.55 6.90
C SER A 112 -12.69 10.82 6.05
N VAL A 113 -12.85 10.65 4.74
CA VAL A 113 -12.92 11.75 3.78
C VAL A 113 -14.36 11.91 3.27
N PRO A 114 -14.78 13.10 2.81
CA PRO A 114 -16.16 13.34 2.38
C PRO A 114 -16.52 12.73 1.01
N PHE A 115 -15.58 12.02 0.36
CA PHE A 115 -15.73 11.40 -0.95
C PHE A 115 -15.53 9.87 -0.87
N GLY A 116 -15.73 9.18 -2.00
CA GLY A 116 -15.63 7.72 -2.11
C GLY A 116 -16.94 7.06 -2.56
N VAL A 117 -16.86 5.77 -2.90
CA VAL A 117 -17.99 4.98 -3.41
C VAL A 117 -18.35 3.84 -2.46
N SER A 118 -19.59 3.38 -2.48
CA SER A 118 -19.95 2.16 -1.74
C SER A 118 -19.26 0.95 -2.36
N THR A 119 -18.96 -0.06 -1.56
CA THR A 119 -18.37 -1.33 -2.03
C THR A 119 -19.30 -2.09 -3.00
N SER A 120 -20.61 -1.84 -2.92
CA SER A 120 -21.62 -2.39 -3.82
C SER A 120 -21.87 -1.56 -5.08
N SER A 121 -21.19 -0.43 -5.25
CA SER A 121 -21.40 0.45 -6.40
C SER A 121 -20.80 -0.14 -7.67
N ASN A 122 -21.45 0.07 -8.82
CA ASN A 122 -20.89 -0.24 -10.14
C ASN A 122 -19.59 0.54 -10.43
N TYR A 123 -19.34 1.63 -9.69
CA TYR A 123 -18.12 2.43 -9.82
C TYR A 123 -16.99 1.99 -8.87
N ALA A 124 -17.19 0.96 -8.04
CA ALA A 124 -16.18 0.50 -7.08
C ALA A 124 -14.87 0.13 -7.77
N ASN A 125 -14.92 -0.68 -8.83
CA ASN A 125 -13.72 -1.06 -9.58
C ASN A 125 -13.06 0.15 -10.28
N ALA A 126 -13.85 1.06 -10.83
CA ALA A 126 -13.33 2.28 -11.43
C ALA A 126 -12.59 3.16 -10.40
N ALA A 127 -13.15 3.29 -9.19
CA ALA A 127 -12.49 4.00 -8.09
C ALA A 127 -11.19 3.31 -7.66
N THR A 128 -11.18 1.97 -7.55
CA THR A 128 -9.97 1.19 -7.27
C THR A 128 -8.89 1.47 -8.32
N LEU A 129 -9.22 1.40 -9.61
CA LEU A 129 -8.26 1.67 -10.69
C LEU A 129 -7.73 3.11 -10.66
N ALA A 130 -8.60 4.09 -10.38
CA ALA A 130 -8.21 5.49 -10.28
C ALA A 130 -7.24 5.72 -9.10
N ILE A 131 -7.51 5.09 -7.95
CA ILE A 131 -6.63 5.15 -6.78
C ILE A 131 -5.30 4.45 -7.07
N THR A 132 -5.31 3.26 -7.69
CA THR A 132 -4.08 2.58 -8.11
C THR A 132 -3.22 3.46 -9.02
N LEU A 133 -3.83 4.13 -10.01
CA LEU A 133 -3.10 5.04 -10.90
C LEU A 133 -2.51 6.23 -10.12
N PHE A 134 -3.28 6.81 -9.20
CA PHE A 134 -2.80 7.88 -8.33
C PHE A 134 -1.61 7.44 -7.46
N GLU A 135 -1.68 6.25 -6.88
CA GLU A 135 -0.59 5.67 -6.09
C GLU A 135 0.67 5.43 -6.93
N LEU A 136 0.52 4.96 -8.17
CA LEU A 136 1.64 4.80 -9.10
C LEU A 136 2.28 6.13 -9.49
N VAL A 137 1.48 7.18 -9.71
CA VAL A 137 2.01 8.53 -9.96
C VAL A 137 2.82 9.01 -8.75
N ILE A 138 2.32 8.83 -7.53
CA ILE A 138 3.08 9.17 -6.32
C ILE A 138 4.37 8.36 -6.24
N ALA A 139 4.30 7.04 -6.46
CA ALA A 139 5.47 6.17 -6.43
C ALA A 139 6.53 6.61 -7.45
N ALA A 140 6.14 6.90 -8.69
CA ALA A 140 7.04 7.41 -9.72
C ALA A 140 7.66 8.76 -9.33
N VAL A 141 6.87 9.67 -8.74
CA VAL A 141 7.38 10.94 -8.24
C VAL A 141 8.42 10.72 -7.15
N VAL A 142 8.14 9.83 -6.19
CA VAL A 142 9.06 9.50 -5.10
C VAL A 142 10.34 8.87 -5.65
N VAL A 143 10.25 7.88 -6.54
CA VAL A 143 11.42 7.15 -7.05
C VAL A 143 12.30 8.04 -7.95
N TYR A 144 11.71 8.82 -8.85
CA TYR A 144 12.48 9.56 -9.84
C TYR A 144 12.89 10.97 -9.41
N TYR A 145 12.09 11.63 -8.56
CA TYR A 145 12.32 13.03 -8.21
C TYR A 145 12.79 13.23 -6.78
N ALA A 146 12.36 12.42 -5.80
CA ALA A 146 12.81 12.62 -4.42
C ALA A 146 14.35 12.57 -4.27
N PRO A 147 15.09 11.67 -4.94
CA PRO A 147 16.56 11.66 -4.86
C PRO A 147 17.24 12.95 -5.34
N LEU A 148 16.57 13.75 -6.17
CA LEU A 148 17.11 15.02 -6.68
C LEU A 148 17.05 16.15 -5.64
N TYR A 149 16.19 16.02 -4.63
CA TYR A 149 15.91 17.09 -3.66
C TYR A 149 16.18 16.70 -2.19
N LEU A 150 16.35 15.40 -1.91
CA LEU A 150 16.60 14.92 -0.55
C LEU A 150 18.11 14.80 -0.26
N PRO A 151 18.54 15.06 0.99
CA PRO A 151 19.92 14.79 1.40
C PRO A 151 20.29 13.33 1.17
N GLN A 152 21.53 13.06 0.72
CA GLN A 152 22.01 11.70 0.42
C GLN A 152 21.77 10.68 1.55
N PRO A 153 21.98 11.00 2.86
CA PRO A 153 21.68 10.06 3.93
C PRO A 153 20.20 9.63 3.99
N VAL A 154 19.28 10.50 3.58
CA VAL A 154 17.85 10.19 3.51
C VAL A 154 17.56 9.26 2.33
N VAL A 155 18.21 9.49 1.20
CA VAL A 155 18.08 8.65 0.00
C VAL A 155 18.61 7.23 0.26
N GLU A 156 19.78 7.12 0.88
CA GLU A 156 20.38 5.83 1.27
C GLU A 156 19.51 5.06 2.29
N GLY A 157 18.95 5.77 3.27
CA GLY A 157 18.00 5.20 4.21
C GLY A 157 16.73 4.69 3.53
N ALA A 158 16.21 5.41 2.54
CA ALA A 158 15.03 5.01 1.78
C ALA A 158 15.29 3.78 0.91
N ALA A 159 16.45 3.69 0.25
CA ALA A 159 16.87 2.50 -0.48
C ALA A 159 16.92 1.27 0.43
N THR A 160 17.35 1.42 1.68
CA THR A 160 17.35 0.31 2.65
C THR A 160 15.95 -0.28 2.87
N VAL A 161 14.90 0.53 2.81
CA VAL A 161 13.49 0.12 3.00
C VAL A 161 12.84 -0.37 1.70
N LEU A 162 13.25 0.20 0.56
CA LEU A 162 12.71 -0.09 -0.76
C LEU A 162 13.45 -1.22 -1.50
N GLY A 163 14.64 -1.64 -1.04
CA GLY A 163 15.52 -2.54 -1.80
C GLY A 163 16.31 -1.80 -2.86
#